data_AF-A0A923YMK5-F1
#
_entry.id   AF-A0A923YMK5-F1
#
_cell.length_a   1.000
_cell.length_b   1.000
_cell.length_c   1.000
_cell.angle_alpha   90.00
_cell.angle_beta   90.00
_cell.angle_gamma   90.00
#
_symmetry.space_group_name_H-M   'P 1'
#
loop_
_entity.id
_entity.type
_entity.pdbx_description
1 polymer ?
#
loop_
_entity_poly.entity_id
_entity_poly.type
_entity_poly.pdbx_seq_one_letter_code
_entity_poly.pdbx_strand_id
1 'polypeptide(L)'
;MKKKVLLALLAVFAIAHLVLVCTHKTFIYKALIYTYPDINDQDIFYSRTIAPSNEPQPWPFSKDYNQKKLPDSLDKLLQSLETTAFLVVKNDSLVYERYDDSYKDTTHSGSFSVAKSFVGTLIGIALDKGYIKSLDDPI
;
A
#
# COMPACT_ATOMS: atom_id res chain seq x y z
N MET A 1 -46.88 -18.59 5.37
CA MET A 1 -45.67 -19.03 4.62
C MET A 1 -44.61 -17.94 4.52
N LYS A 2 -44.93 -16.75 3.99
CA LYS A 2 -44.01 -15.61 3.83
C LYS A 2 -43.26 -15.18 5.12
N LYS A 3 -43.95 -15.13 6.27
CA LYS A 3 -43.34 -14.77 7.56
C LYS A 3 -42.26 -15.75 8.03
N LYS A 4 -42.47 -17.07 7.84
CA LYS A 4 -41.50 -18.10 8.21
C LYS A 4 -40.24 -18.05 7.31
N VAL A 5 -40.43 -17.80 6.02
CA VAL A 5 -39.33 -17.60 5.07
C VAL A 5 -38.52 -16.34 5.42
N LEU A 6 -39.19 -15.23 5.73
CA LEU A 6 -38.52 -14.00 6.16
C LEU A 6 -37.71 -14.21 7.45
N LEU A 7 -38.28 -14.88 8.46
CA LEU A 7 -37.59 -15.21 9.70
C LEU A 7 -36.36 -16.10 9.46
N ALA A 8 -36.46 -17.08 8.57
CA ALA A 8 -35.33 -17.93 8.21
C ALA A 8 -34.20 -17.14 7.54
N LEU A 9 -34.53 -16.24 6.60
CA LEU A 9 -33.53 -15.38 5.96
C LEU A 9 -32.84 -14.44 6.97
N LEU A 10 -33.61 -13.81 7.85
CA LEU A 10 -33.04 -12.97 8.92
C LEU A 10 -32.12 -13.76 9.85
N ALA A 11 -32.51 -14.99 10.22
CA ALA A 11 -31.67 -15.87 11.02
C ALA A 11 -30.35 -16.21 10.30
N VAL A 12 -30.39 -16.49 8.99
CA VAL A 12 -29.17 -16.74 8.20
C VAL A 12 -28.24 -15.52 8.20
N PHE A 13 -28.76 -14.32 7.95
CA PHE A 13 -27.94 -13.10 7.99
C PHE A 13 -27.38 -12.83 9.40
N ALA A 14 -28.18 -13.05 10.44
CA ALA A 14 -27.73 -12.87 11.83
C ALA A 14 -26.61 -13.85 12.20
N ILE A 15 -26.76 -15.13 11.81
CA ILE A 15 -25.73 -16.15 12.02
C ILE A 15 -24.46 -15.80 11.23
N ALA A 16 -24.59 -15.41 9.95
CA ALA A 16 -23.45 -15.01 9.14
C ALA A 16 -22.72 -13.80 9.74
N HIS A 17 -23.45 -12.80 10.22
CA HIS A 17 -22.87 -11.66 10.93
C HIS A 17 -22.15 -12.09 12.20
N LEU A 18 -22.77 -12.92 13.03
CA LEU A 18 -22.16 -13.44 14.26
C LEU A 18 -20.86 -14.18 13.97
N VAL A 19 -20.82 -15.04 12.94
CA VAL A 19 -19.60 -15.75 12.51
C VAL A 19 -18.51 -14.75 12.13
N LEU A 20 -18.83 -13.71 11.36
CA LEU A 20 -17.84 -12.70 10.96
C LEU A 20 -17.30 -11.91 12.16
N VAL A 21 -18.14 -11.58 13.13
CA VAL A 21 -17.72 -10.91 14.37
C VAL A 21 -16.84 -11.83 15.23
N CYS A 22 -17.30 -13.05 15.51
CA CYS A 22 -16.57 -14.02 16.34
C CYS A 22 -15.24 -14.48 15.72
N THR A 23 -15.09 -14.39 14.40
CA THR A 23 -13.82 -14.73 13.70
C THR A 23 -12.97 -13.50 13.36
N HIS A 24 -13.38 -12.30 13.77
CA HIS A 24 -12.73 -11.02 13.42
C HIS A 24 -12.58 -10.77 11.91
N LYS A 25 -13.48 -11.33 11.08
CA LYS A 25 -13.50 -11.20 9.62
C LYS A 25 -14.46 -10.12 9.12
N THR A 26 -14.73 -9.11 9.94
CA THR A 26 -15.62 -7.99 9.59
C THR A 26 -15.08 -7.14 8.42
N PHE A 27 -13.80 -7.26 8.07
CA PHE A 27 -13.23 -6.65 6.86
C PHE A 27 -13.96 -7.09 5.57
N ILE A 28 -14.64 -8.24 5.57
CA ILE A 28 -15.43 -8.72 4.42
C ILE A 28 -16.54 -7.73 4.06
N TYR A 29 -17.13 -7.02 5.02
CA TYR A 29 -18.12 -5.99 4.72
C TYR A 29 -17.52 -4.86 3.89
N LYS A 30 -16.30 -4.42 4.26
CA LYS A 30 -15.57 -3.39 3.51
C LYS A 30 -15.20 -3.92 2.13
N ALA A 31 -14.68 -5.14 2.04
CA ALA A 31 -14.36 -5.77 0.74
C ALA A 31 -15.57 -5.85 -0.20
N LEU A 32 -16.78 -6.14 0.31
CA LEU A 32 -18.01 -6.17 -0.49
C LEU A 32 -18.52 -4.77 -0.88
N ILE A 33 -18.24 -3.73 -0.08
CA ILE A 33 -18.63 -2.35 -0.38
C ILE A 33 -17.67 -1.70 -1.38
N TYR A 34 -16.37 -1.85 -1.18
CA TYR A 34 -15.34 -1.18 -1.97
C TYR A 34 -14.89 -1.98 -3.20
N THR A 35 -14.97 -3.32 -3.15
CA THR A 35 -14.81 -4.30 -4.26
C THR A 35 -13.46 -4.36 -4.97
N TYR A 36 -12.82 -3.24 -5.25
CA TYR A 36 -11.54 -3.13 -5.94
C TYR A 36 -10.50 -2.47 -5.05
N PRO A 37 -9.24 -2.91 -5.14
CA PRO A 37 -8.18 -2.31 -4.35
C PRO A 37 -7.83 -0.93 -4.91
N ASP A 38 -7.59 0.02 -4.00
CA ASP A 38 -7.21 1.39 -4.32
C ASP A 38 -5.90 1.76 -3.59
N ILE A 39 -5.19 2.75 -4.12
CA ILE A 39 -3.96 3.27 -3.50
C ILE A 39 -4.22 3.93 -2.12
N ASN A 40 -5.47 4.24 -1.79
CA ASN A 40 -5.88 4.80 -0.50
C ASN A 40 -6.54 3.79 0.45
N ASP A 41 -6.45 2.49 0.16
CA ASP A 41 -7.07 1.42 0.97
C ASP A 41 -6.67 1.45 2.45
N GLN A 42 -5.55 2.09 2.81
CA GLN A 42 -5.12 2.29 4.20
C GLN A 42 -6.14 3.07 5.05
N ASP A 43 -6.97 3.90 4.42
CA ASP A 43 -7.95 4.75 5.12
C ASP A 43 -9.22 3.96 5.48
N ILE A 44 -9.45 2.84 4.80
CA ILE A 44 -10.64 2.01 4.98
C ILE A 44 -10.30 0.66 5.61
N PHE A 45 -9.14 0.07 5.39
CA PHE A 45 -8.74 -1.19 6.01
C PHE A 45 -7.88 -0.98 7.25
N TYR A 46 -7.76 -2.03 8.07
CA TYR A 46 -6.81 -1.99 9.17
C TYR A 46 -5.39 -1.88 8.62
N SER A 47 -4.64 -0.90 9.11
CA SER A 47 -3.23 -0.70 8.80
C SER A 47 -2.40 -0.75 10.09
N ARG A 48 -1.15 -1.18 9.94
CA ARG A 48 -0.16 -1.13 11.02
C ARG A 48 0.89 -0.09 10.66
N THR A 49 1.05 0.93 11.49
CA THR A 49 2.08 1.94 11.32
C THR A 49 3.46 1.34 11.58
N ILE A 50 4.38 1.59 10.65
CA ILE A 50 5.82 1.38 10.85
C ILE A 50 6.38 2.75 11.23
N ALA A 51 6.84 2.89 12.48
CA ALA A 51 7.39 4.15 12.96
C ALA A 51 8.69 4.49 12.21
N PRO A 52 8.94 5.78 11.92
CA PRO A 52 10.23 6.21 11.39
C PRO A 52 11.35 5.94 12.41
N SER A 53 12.60 5.94 11.92
CA SER A 53 13.79 5.95 12.79
C SER A 53 13.76 7.16 13.73
N ASN A 54 14.32 7.00 14.94
CA ASN A 54 14.58 8.13 15.84
C ASN A 54 15.55 9.16 15.22
N GLU A 55 16.39 8.70 14.29
CA GLU A 55 17.33 9.50 13.53
C GLU A 55 17.08 9.25 12.03
N PRO A 56 16.08 9.92 11.43
CA PRO A 56 15.82 9.79 10.00
C PRO A 56 16.91 10.51 9.21
N GLN A 57 17.39 9.88 8.14
CA GLN A 57 18.30 10.52 7.20
C GLN A 57 17.48 11.24 6.12
N PRO A 58 17.46 12.58 6.08
CA PRO A 58 16.77 13.30 5.03
C PRO A 58 17.48 13.09 3.70
N TRP A 59 16.72 13.21 2.62
CA TRP A 59 17.25 12.99 1.30
C TRP A 59 17.90 14.27 0.76
N PRO A 60 19.15 14.24 0.25
CA PRO A 60 19.79 15.44 -0.25
C PRO A 60 19.15 15.86 -1.57
N PHE A 61 19.10 17.18 -1.82
CA PHE A 61 18.63 17.73 -3.08
C PHE A 61 19.82 18.09 -3.97
N SER A 62 19.69 17.82 -5.26
CA SER A 62 20.70 18.25 -6.23
C SER A 62 20.68 19.77 -6.41
N LYS A 63 21.78 20.34 -6.90
CA LYS A 63 21.86 21.79 -7.19
C LYS A 63 20.77 22.28 -8.15
N ASP A 64 20.34 21.41 -9.07
CA ASP A 64 19.35 21.72 -10.10
C ASP A 64 17.97 21.11 -9.79
N TYR A 65 17.69 20.86 -8.51
CA TYR A 65 16.44 20.23 -8.05
C TYR A 65 15.21 20.93 -8.62
N ASN A 66 14.34 20.15 -9.29
CA ASN A 66 13.11 20.63 -9.96
C ASN A 66 13.29 21.75 -11.00
N GLN A 67 14.53 22.07 -11.41
CA GLN A 67 14.76 23.11 -12.42
C GLN A 67 14.55 22.60 -13.86
N LYS A 68 14.67 21.28 -14.08
CA LYS A 68 14.45 20.67 -15.40
C LYS A 68 12.98 20.34 -15.58
N LYS A 69 12.41 20.81 -16.69
CA LYS A 69 11.09 20.38 -17.13
C LYS A 69 11.16 18.95 -17.67
N LEU A 70 10.14 18.15 -17.39
CA LEU A 70 9.98 16.86 -18.04
C LEU A 70 9.74 17.08 -19.54
N PRO A 71 10.22 16.19 -20.41
CA PRO A 71 9.79 16.19 -21.81
C PRO A 71 8.26 16.09 -21.89
N ASP A 72 7.63 16.86 -22.79
CA ASP A 72 6.16 16.88 -22.95
C ASP A 72 5.57 15.48 -23.18
N SER A 73 6.31 14.59 -23.84
CA SER A 73 5.90 13.20 -24.05
C SER A 73 5.80 12.41 -22.75
N LEU A 74 6.76 12.59 -21.83
CA LEU A 74 6.75 11.96 -20.52
C LEU A 74 5.66 12.57 -19.64
N ASP A 75 5.51 13.89 -19.65
CA ASP A 75 4.49 14.56 -18.85
C ASP A 75 3.08 14.10 -19.27
N LYS A 76 2.80 14.03 -20.58
CA LYS A 76 1.56 13.47 -21.12
C LYS A 76 1.37 12.00 -20.77
N LEU A 77 2.44 11.20 -20.81
CA LEU A 77 2.38 9.80 -20.42
C LEU A 77 1.97 9.67 -18.93
N LEU A 78 2.64 10.38 -18.03
CA LEU A 78 2.33 10.33 -16.61
C LEU A 78 0.89 10.81 -16.31
N GLN A 79 0.39 11.82 -17.03
CA GLN A 79 -1.01 12.24 -16.96
C GLN A 79 -1.96 11.14 -17.44
N SER A 80 -1.67 10.51 -18.59
CA SER A 80 -2.51 9.43 -19.14
C SER A 80 -2.54 8.15 -18.28
N LEU A 81 -1.50 7.95 -17.46
CA LEU A 81 -1.38 6.87 -16.49
C LEU A 81 -1.94 7.25 -15.10
N GLU A 82 -2.50 8.45 -14.96
CA GLU A 82 -3.02 8.96 -13.68
C GLU A 82 -1.97 8.88 -12.55
N THR A 83 -0.70 9.19 -12.89
CA THR A 83 0.42 9.06 -11.94
C THR A 83 0.33 10.10 -10.83
N THR A 84 0.20 9.64 -9.59
CA THR A 84 0.08 10.49 -8.39
C THR A 84 1.40 11.03 -7.86
N ALA A 85 2.51 10.30 -8.05
CA ALA A 85 3.84 10.74 -7.64
C ALA A 85 4.91 10.20 -8.62
N PHE A 86 5.83 11.07 -9.03
CA PHE A 86 6.97 10.72 -9.87
C PHE A 86 8.24 11.40 -9.36
N LEU A 87 9.25 10.60 -9.02
CA LEU A 87 10.52 11.06 -8.46
C LEU A 87 11.70 10.53 -9.28
N VAL A 88 12.76 11.34 -9.42
CA VAL A 88 14.02 10.97 -10.08
C VAL A 88 15.19 11.16 -9.14
N VAL A 89 15.89 10.06 -8.93
CA VAL A 89 17.06 9.96 -8.08
C VAL A 89 18.33 9.81 -8.89
N LYS A 90 19.34 10.63 -8.60
CA LYS A 90 20.65 10.50 -9.24
C LYS A 90 21.79 10.85 -8.29
N ASN A 91 22.78 9.96 -8.26
CA ASN A 91 24.06 10.14 -7.57
C ASN A 91 23.98 10.38 -6.05
N ASP A 92 22.88 10.00 -5.39
CA ASP A 92 22.52 10.22 -3.97
C ASP A 92 21.41 11.25 -3.73
N SER A 93 21.11 12.08 -4.73
CA SER A 93 20.28 13.27 -4.55
C SER A 93 18.98 13.23 -5.36
N LEU A 94 17.95 13.91 -4.83
CA LEU A 94 16.72 14.20 -5.54
C LEU A 94 17.00 15.23 -6.62
N VAL A 95 16.71 14.86 -7.86
CA VAL A 95 16.86 15.75 -9.02
C VAL A 95 15.51 16.30 -9.45
N TYR A 96 14.46 15.50 -9.35
CA TYR A 96 13.12 15.89 -9.74
C TYR A 96 12.06 15.17 -8.94
N GLU A 97 11.03 15.86 -8.47
CA GLU A 97 9.77 15.27 -8.04
C GLU A 97 8.57 16.07 -8.52
N ARG A 98 7.48 15.36 -8.77
CA ARG A 98 6.16 15.92 -9.08
C ARG A 98 5.12 15.04 -8.41
N TYR A 99 4.13 15.68 -7.80
CA TYR A 99 2.94 15.05 -7.25
C TYR A 99 1.72 15.55 -8.02
N ASP A 100 0.68 14.72 -8.09
CA ASP A 100 -0.66 15.18 -8.45
C ASP A 100 -1.19 16.18 -7.41
N ASP A 101 -2.16 17.02 -7.77
CA ASP A 101 -2.68 18.11 -6.91
C ASP A 101 -3.22 17.61 -5.55
N SER A 102 -3.65 16.35 -5.48
CA SER A 102 -4.15 15.71 -4.26
C SER A 102 -3.08 15.04 -3.39
N TYR A 103 -1.83 14.98 -3.88
CA TYR A 103 -0.70 14.30 -3.23
C TYR A 103 0.43 15.27 -2.89
N LYS A 104 1.24 14.87 -1.91
CA LYS A 104 2.48 15.52 -1.52
C LYS A 104 3.47 14.48 -1.03
N ASP A 105 4.68 14.92 -0.74
CA ASP A 105 5.79 14.14 -0.17
C ASP A 105 5.44 13.34 1.12
N THR A 106 4.36 13.71 1.79
CA THR A 106 3.89 13.12 3.05
C THR A 106 2.61 12.31 2.90
N THR A 107 2.02 12.24 1.69
CA THR A 107 0.85 11.41 1.43
C THR A 107 1.27 9.96 1.15
N HIS A 108 0.70 9.02 1.91
CA HIS A 108 0.95 7.60 1.70
C HIS A 108 0.11 7.06 0.53
N SER A 109 0.69 6.18 -0.28
CA SER A 109 0.03 5.51 -1.40
C SER A 109 0.32 4.01 -1.37
N GLY A 110 -0.67 3.20 -1.77
CA GLY A 110 -0.57 1.76 -1.86
C GLY A 110 0.54 1.33 -2.83
N SER A 111 1.56 0.65 -2.30
CA SER A 111 2.72 0.18 -3.09
C SER A 111 2.45 -1.13 -3.85
N PHE A 112 1.30 -1.76 -3.60
CA PHE A 112 0.93 -3.08 -4.11
C PHE A 112 2.08 -4.10 -3.96
N SER A 113 2.55 -4.68 -5.07
CA SER A 113 3.57 -5.72 -5.04
C SER A 113 4.99 -5.20 -4.80
N VAL A 114 5.24 -3.89 -4.82
CA VAL A 114 6.54 -3.34 -4.39
C VAL A 114 6.84 -3.72 -2.94
N ALA A 115 5.80 -3.88 -2.10
CA ALA A 115 5.93 -4.40 -0.73
C ALA A 115 6.70 -5.74 -0.65
N LYS A 116 6.60 -6.60 -1.66
CA LYS A 116 7.28 -7.91 -1.67
C LYS A 116 8.80 -7.77 -1.76
N SER A 117 9.31 -6.70 -2.38
CA SER A 117 10.75 -6.41 -2.42
C SER A 117 11.29 -6.14 -1.01
N PHE A 118 10.55 -5.42 -0.17
CA PHE A 118 10.94 -5.21 1.23
C PHE A 118 10.98 -6.52 2.02
N VAL A 119 9.96 -7.38 1.84
CA VAL A 119 9.93 -8.71 2.48
C VAL A 119 11.11 -9.56 2.02
N GLY A 120 11.40 -9.59 0.72
CA GLY A 120 12.56 -10.30 0.16
C GLY A 120 13.89 -9.81 0.72
N THR A 121 14.08 -8.48 0.82
CA THR A 121 15.27 -7.89 1.44
C THR A 121 15.39 -8.31 2.91
N LEU A 122 14.29 -8.30 3.68
CA LEU A 122 14.31 -8.73 5.08
C LEU A 122 14.64 -10.22 5.23
N ILE A 123 14.17 -11.07 4.32
CA ILE A 123 14.56 -12.49 4.26
C ILE A 123 16.06 -12.62 4.00
N GLY A 124 16.62 -11.86 3.04
CA GLY A 124 18.06 -11.85 2.77
C GLY A 124 18.88 -11.41 3.98
N ILE A 125 18.44 -10.36 4.69
CA ILE A 125 19.06 -9.92 5.95
C ILE A 125 18.97 -11.00 7.04
N ALA A 126 17.84 -11.70 7.13
CA ALA A 126 17.66 -12.77 8.11
C ALA A 126 18.55 -13.99 7.83
N LEU A 127 18.75 -14.34 6.55
CA LEU A 127 19.69 -15.36 6.12
C LEU A 127 21.14 -14.96 6.46
N ASP A 128 21.55 -13.74 6.10
CA ASP A 128 22.90 -13.22 6.38
C ASP A 128 23.21 -13.19 7.89
N LYS A 129 22.22 -12.87 8.72
CA LYS A 129 22.32 -12.90 10.18
C LYS A 129 22.18 -14.30 10.79
N GLY A 130 21.95 -15.34 9.99
CA GLY A 130 21.80 -16.73 10.44
C GLY A 130 20.49 -17.04 11.15
N TYR A 131 19.48 -16.15 11.08
CA TYR A 131 18.13 -16.43 11.58
C TYR A 131 17.39 -17.43 10.68
N ILE A 132 17.66 -17.39 9.38
CA ILE A 132 17.31 -18.44 8.42
C ILE A 132 18.60 -19.19 8.09
N LYS A 133 18.55 -20.53 8.11
CA LYS A 133 19.73 -21.37 7.87
C LYS A 133 19.98 -21.60 6.39
N SER A 134 18.93 -21.93 5.65
CA SER A 134 18.96 -22.14 4.21
C SER A 134 17.66 -21.65 3.57
N LEU A 135 17.73 -21.23 2.30
CA LEU A 135 16.55 -20.93 1.50
C LEU A 135 15.90 -22.20 0.91
N ASP A 136 16.62 -23.33 0.93
CA ASP A 136 16.13 -24.63 0.46
C ASP A 136 15.46 -25.45 1.57
N ASP A 137 15.44 -24.93 2.81
CA ASP A 137 14.73 -25.57 3.91
C ASP A 137 13.22 -25.62 3.59
N PRO A 138 12.53 -26.73 3.91
CA PRO A 138 11.10 -26.83 3.69
C PRO A 138 10.34 -25.80 4.53
N ILE A 139 9.29 -25.22 3.94
CA ILE A 139 8.37 -24.26 4.58
C ILE A 139 7.49 -24.95 5.62
#